data_AF-A0A0N0D4I4-F1
#
_entry.id   AF-A0A0N0D4I4-F1
#
_cell.length_a   1.000
_cell.length_b   1.000
_cell.length_c   1.000
_cell.angle_alpha   90.00
_cell.angle_beta   90.00
_cell.angle_gamma   90.00
#
_symmetry.space_group_name_H-M   'P 1'
#
loop_
_entity.id
_entity.type
_entity.pdbx_description
1 polymer ?
#
loop_
_entity_poly.entity_id
_entity_poly.type
_entity_poly.pdbx_seq_one_letter_code
_entity_poly.pdbx_strand_id
1 'polypeptide(L)'
;KNVILFIDDIHSLFAVKDQYGYRQIFYILNSNLSSGNVKAICTTTFKEYTINISPHKNFEQRLERIQIEEPDETQSLDIVFGIKDSYEKRYNNINFTNNALESSVKL
;
A
#
# COMPACT_ATOMS: atom_id res chain seq x y z
N LYS A 1 -3.72 24.03 7.64
CA LYS A 1 -4.31 22.94 6.84
C LYS A 1 -3.53 21.66 7.16
N ASN A 2 -4.21 20.58 7.54
CA ASN A 2 -3.58 19.28 7.78
C ASN A 2 -3.61 18.49 6.47
N VAL A 3 -2.45 18.31 5.83
CA VAL A 3 -2.31 17.52 4.60
C VAL A 3 -1.64 16.21 4.96
N ILE A 4 -2.16 15.10 4.44
CA ILE A 4 -1.53 13.78 4.53
C ILE A 4 -1.00 13.44 3.13
N LEU A 5 0.28 13.12 3.05
CA LEU A 5 0.91 12.64 1.83
C LEU A 5 0.73 11.12 1.72
N PHE A 6 0.05 10.65 0.69
CA PHE A 6 -0.02 9.22 0.39
C PHE A 6 1.05 8.87 -0.63
N ILE A 7 1.87 7.87 -0.34
CA ILE A 7 2.91 7.36 -1.24
C ILE A 7 2.67 5.87 -1.44
N ASP A 8 2.20 5.51 -2.63
CA ASP A 8 2.11 4.10 -3.02
C ASP A 8 3.49 3.57 -3.40
N ASP A 9 3.79 2.33 -3.01
CA ASP A 9 5.04 1.63 -3.30
C ASP A 9 6.29 2.49 -3.00
N ILE A 10 6.45 2.91 -1.73
CA ILE A 10 7.52 3.82 -1.32
C ILE A 10 8.93 3.29 -1.63
N HIS A 11 9.10 1.98 -1.76
CA HIS A 11 10.37 1.35 -2.17
C HIS A 11 10.82 1.80 -3.57
N SER A 12 9.90 2.23 -4.45
CA SER A 12 10.23 2.82 -5.75
C SER A 12 11.11 4.06 -5.64
N LEU A 13 11.03 4.80 -4.53
CA LEU A 13 11.90 5.95 -4.24
C LEU A 13 13.36 5.56 -3.94
N PHE A 14 13.59 4.29 -3.61
CA PHE A 14 14.90 3.71 -3.29
C PHE A 14 15.48 2.88 -4.45
N ALA A 15 14.61 2.29 -5.28
CA ALA A 15 14.98 1.32 -6.30
C ALA A 15 15.62 1.90 -7.58
N VAL A 16 15.59 3.22 -7.78
CA VAL A 16 16.12 3.82 -9.03
C VAL A 16 17.62 4.08 -8.92
N LYS A 17 18.40 3.20 -9.54
CA LYS A 17 19.81 3.43 -9.87
C LYS A 17 19.94 4.70 -10.74
N ASP A 18 20.50 5.76 -10.16
CA ASP A 18 21.27 6.82 -10.81
C ASP A 18 20.71 7.56 -12.05
N GLN A 19 19.41 7.48 -12.33
CA GLN A 19 18.80 8.27 -13.41
C GLN A 19 17.75 9.25 -12.84
N TYR A 20 18.15 10.53 -12.83
CA TYR A 20 17.27 11.71 -12.76
C TYR A 20 16.44 11.92 -11.47
N GLY A 21 17.10 12.08 -10.30
CA GLY A 21 16.54 12.90 -9.21
C GLY A 21 15.77 12.20 -8.08
N TYR A 22 15.50 10.89 -8.17
CA TYR A 22 14.79 10.16 -7.09
C TYR A 22 15.52 10.14 -5.75
N ARG A 23 16.86 10.08 -5.76
CA ARG A 23 17.68 10.21 -4.54
C ARG A 23 17.44 11.55 -3.82
N GLN A 24 17.19 12.63 -4.56
CA GLN A 24 16.88 13.94 -3.98
C GLN A 24 15.51 13.93 -3.30
N ILE A 25 14.52 13.25 -3.89
CA ILE A 25 13.17 13.11 -3.29
C ILE A 25 13.26 12.40 -1.93
N PHE A 26 14.04 11.33 -1.81
CA PHE A 26 14.28 10.66 -0.53
C PHE A 26 14.83 11.61 0.54
N TYR A 27 15.87 12.40 0.21
CA TYR A 27 16.46 13.34 1.18
C TYR A 27 15.49 14.45 1.57
N ILE A 28 14.70 14.97 0.62
CA ILE A 28 13.67 15.98 0.89
C ILE A 28 12.59 15.41 1.83
N LEU A 29 12.10 14.19 1.56
CA LEU A 29 11.10 13.54 2.41
C LEU A 29 11.64 13.27 3.81
N ASN A 30 12.87 12.77 3.94
CA ASN A 30 13.47 12.47 5.23
C ASN A 30 13.57 13.73 6.13
N SER A 31 13.91 14.88 5.56
CA SER A 31 13.95 16.17 6.27
C SER A 31 12.55 16.64 6.71
N ASN A 32 11.56 16.53 5.82
CA ASN A 32 10.19 16.98 6.11
C ASN A 32 9.44 16.06 7.09
N LEU A 33 9.70 14.75 7.05
CA LEU A 33 9.19 13.78 8.02
C LEU A 33 9.83 14.00 9.40
N SER A 34 11.14 14.25 9.45
CA SER A 34 11.86 14.48 10.71
C SER A 34 11.42 15.77 11.42
N SER A 35 11.05 16.80 10.67
CA SER A 35 10.56 18.07 11.23
C SER A 35 9.08 18.03 11.62
N GLY A 36 8.35 16.95 11.28
CA GLY A 36 6.91 16.83 11.53
C GLY A 36 6.04 17.74 10.67
N ASN A 37 6.63 18.44 9.69
CA ASN A 37 5.93 19.33 8.76
C ASN A 37 5.02 18.56 7.80
N VAL A 38 5.36 17.30 7.51
CA VAL A 38 4.57 16.40 6.66
C VAL A 38 4.23 15.14 7.44
N LYS A 39 2.97 14.71 7.34
CA LYS A 39 2.52 13.38 7.73
C LYS A 39 2.32 12.57 6.45
N ALA A 40 2.83 11.35 6.42
CA ALA A 40 2.70 10.48 5.27
C ALA A 40 2.13 9.11 5.66
N ILE A 41 1.36 8.53 4.75
CA ILE A 41 0.97 7.12 4.75
C ILE A 41 1.62 6.49 3.52
N CYS A 42 2.36 5.41 3.74
CA CYS A 42 3.18 4.80 2.71
C CYS A 42 2.86 3.31 2.62
N THR A 43 2.83 2.76 1.40
CA THR A 43 2.64 1.33 1.17
C THR A 43 3.93 0.70 0.67
N THR A 44 4.12 -0.59 0.97
CA THR A 44 5.19 -1.42 0.41
C THR A 44 4.89 -2.89 0.71
N THR A 45 5.48 -3.80 -0.05
CA THR A 45 5.50 -5.22 0.31
C THR A 45 6.59 -5.51 1.34
N PHE A 46 6.45 -6.63 2.08
CA PHE A 46 7.44 -7.07 3.07
C PHE A 46 8.82 -7.31 2.45
N LYS A 47 8.86 -7.88 1.25
CA LYS A 47 10.09 -8.15 0.51
C LYS A 47 10.81 -6.84 0.19
N GLU A 48 10.10 -5.87 -0.39
CA GLU A 48 10.69 -4.60 -0.80
C GLU A 48 11.10 -3.73 0.39
N TYR A 49 10.37 -3.79 1.51
CA TYR A 49 10.77 -3.17 2.77
C TYR A 49 12.14 -3.67 3.24
N THR A 50 12.31 -5.00 3.26
CA THR A 50 13.53 -5.66 3.74
C THR A 50 14.74 -5.32 2.87
N ILE A 51 14.55 -5.26 1.54
CA ILE A 51 15.64 -5.02 0.59
C ILE A 51 15.99 -3.53 0.51
N ASN A 52 15.01 -2.63 0.50
CA ASN A 52 15.24 -1.22 0.14
C ASN A 52 15.09 -0.22 1.29
N ILE A 53 14.38 -0.55 2.37
CA ILE A 53 14.05 0.43 3.43
C ILE A 53 14.82 0.13 4.72
N SER A 54 14.75 -1.11 5.21
CA SER A 54 15.43 -1.53 6.46
C SER A 54 16.95 -1.29 6.48
N PRO A 55 17.69 -1.32 5.35
CA PRO A 55 19.11 -0.92 5.33
C PRO A 55 19.34 0.56 5.72
N HIS A 56 18.33 1.42 5.56
CA HIS A 56 18.41 2.86 5.85
C HIS A 56 17.79 3.19 7.22
N LYS A 57 18.45 2.75 8.31
CA LYS A 57 17.99 2.93 9.70
C LYS A 57 17.49 4.33 10.05
N ASN A 58 18.14 5.38 9.56
CA ASN A 58 17.77 6.77 9.85
C ASN A 58 16.38 7.14 9.31
N PHE A 59 15.98 6.53 8.20
CA PHE A 59 14.66 6.73 7.59
C PHE A 59 13.62 5.79 8.21
N GLU A 60 13.99 4.53 8.44
CA GLU A 60 13.14 3.54 9.11
C GLU A 60 12.63 4.05 10.46
N GLN A 61 13.49 4.67 11.27
CA GLN A 61 13.13 5.27 12.56
C GLN A 61 12.15 6.47 12.47
N ARG A 62 11.79 6.92 11.28
CA ARG A 62 10.80 7.99 11.04
C ARG A 62 9.45 7.45 10.61
N LEU A 63 9.35 6.14 10.38
CA LEU A 63 8.12 5.47 9.98
C LEU A 63 7.63 4.58 11.12
N GLU A 64 6.34 4.61 11.37
CA GLU A 64 5.68 3.60 12.18
C GLU A 64 5.30 2.44 11.27
N ARG A 65 5.82 1.24 11.54
CA ARG A 65 5.49 0.05 10.76
C ARG A 65 4.14 -0.51 11.22
N ILE A 66 3.15 -0.43 10.33
CA ILE A 66 1.87 -1.12 10.49
C ILE A 66 1.90 -2.35 9.58
N GLN A 67 1.92 -3.53 10.18
CA GLN A 67 1.82 -4.78 9.43
C GLN A 67 0.35 -5.06 9.11
N ILE A 68 0.07 -5.31 7.83
CA ILE A 68 -1.25 -5.69 7.35
C ILE A 68 -1.17 -7.17 7.01
N GLU A 69 -1.91 -7.98 7.76
CA GLU A 69 -2.06 -9.41 7.49
C GLU A 69 -3.00 -9.64 6.32
N GLU A 70 -2.82 -10.77 5.64
CA GLU A 70 -3.80 -11.22 4.65
C GLU A 70 -5.16 -11.49 5.33
N PRO A 71 -6.27 -11.09 4.70
CA PRO A 71 -7.59 -11.36 5.24
C PRO A 71 -7.83 -12.87 5.29
N ASP A 72 -8.51 -13.33 6.36
CA ASP A 72 -8.98 -14.72 6.40
C ASP A 72 -10.09 -14.98 5.37
N GLU A 73 -10.53 -16.24 5.23
CA GLU A 73 -11.55 -16.63 4.27
C GLU A 73 -12.88 -15.87 4.48
N THR A 74 -13.27 -15.63 5.73
CA THR A 74 -14.53 -14.96 6.06
C THR A 74 -14.43 -13.47 5.72
N GLN A 75 -13.33 -12.82 6.12
CA GLN A 75 -13.05 -11.42 5.80
C GLN A 75 -12.93 -11.20 4.29
N SER A 76 -12.26 -12.11 3.59
CA SER A 76 -12.13 -12.07 2.13
C SER A 76 -13.49 -12.17 1.45
N LEU A 77 -14.36 -13.06 1.94
CA LEU A 77 -15.72 -13.20 1.45
C LEU A 77 -16.54 -11.92 1.67
N ASP A 78 -16.44 -11.30 2.86
CA ASP A 78 -17.10 -10.02 3.16
C ASP A 78 -16.63 -8.90 2.22
N ILE A 79 -15.32 -8.82 1.94
CA ILE A 79 -14.75 -7.85 0.99
C ILE A 79 -15.33 -8.08 -0.41
N VAL A 80 -15.36 -9.34 -0.87
CA VAL A 80 -15.88 -9.71 -2.19
C VAL A 80 -17.38 -9.37 -2.32
N PHE A 81 -18.18 -9.65 -1.30
CA PHE A 81 -19.58 -9.23 -1.26
C PHE A 81 -19.72 -7.70 -1.27
N GLY A 82 -18.85 -6.98 -0.55
CA GLY A 82 -18.85 -5.51 -0.50
C GLY A 82 -18.57 -4.84 -1.85
N ILE A 83 -17.80 -5.48 -2.73
CA ILE A 83 -17.49 -4.95 -4.07
C ILE A 83 -18.41 -5.49 -5.17
N LYS A 84 -19.20 -6.54 -4.90
CA LYS A 84 -20.09 -7.22 -5.87
C LYS A 84 -20.92 -6.24 -6.70
N ASP A 85 -21.70 -5.40 -6.03
CA ASP A 85 -22.63 -4.47 -6.69
C ASP A 85 -21.91 -3.49 -7.62
N SER A 86 -20.70 -3.06 -7.23
CA SER A 86 -19.86 -2.17 -8.04
C SER A 86 -19.38 -2.86 -9.31
N TYR A 87 -18.99 -4.14 -9.20
CA TYR A 87 -18.58 -4.95 -10.33
C TYR A 87 -19.74 -5.27 -11.28
N GLU A 88 -20.89 -5.71 -10.77
CA GLU A 88 -22.07 -6.00 -11.60
C GLU A 88 -22.57 -4.78 -12.37
N LYS A 89 -22.55 -3.59 -11.74
CA LYS A 89 -22.88 -2.32 -12.41
C LYS A 89 -21.87 -1.93 -13.47
N ARG A 90 -20.58 -2.21 -13.27
CA ARG A 90 -19.52 -1.88 -14.23
C ARG A 90 -19.58 -2.79 -15.46
N TYR A 91 -19.87 -4.06 -15.25
CA TYR A 91 -19.93 -5.06 -16.30
C TYR A 91 -21.39 -5.40 -16.59
N ASN A 92 -22.04 -4.55 -17.39
CA ASN A 92 -23.44 -4.73 -17.79
C ASN A 92 -23.71 -6.19 -18.20
N ASN A 93 -24.78 -6.77 -17.64
CA ASN A 93 -25.24 -8.15 -17.86
C ASN A 93 -24.46 -9.26 -17.14
N ILE A 94 -23.73 -8.96 -16.06
CA ILE A 94 -23.16 -9.99 -15.17
C ILE A 94 -23.87 -9.94 -13.82
N ASN A 95 -24.34 -11.10 -13.37
CA ASN A 95 -24.82 -11.32 -12.00
C ASN A 95 -24.01 -12.46 -11.38
N PHE A 96 -23.26 -12.17 -10.32
CA PHE A 96 -22.51 -13.18 -9.58
C PHE A 96 -23.44 -13.88 -8.59
N THR A 97 -23.49 -15.21 -8.69
CA THR A 97 -24.18 -16.04 -7.70
C THR A 97 -23.38 -16.07 -6.41
N ASN A 98 -24.06 -16.22 -5.26
CA ASN A 98 -23.38 -16.31 -3.97
C ASN A 98 -22.39 -17.48 -3.95
N ASN A 99 -22.76 -18.62 -4.54
CA ASN A 99 -21.86 -19.77 -4.67
C ASN A 99 -20.59 -19.43 -5.45
N ALA A 100 -20.69 -18.64 -6.53
CA ALA A 100 -19.51 -18.24 -7.30
C ALA A 100 -18.57 -17.36 -6.46
N LEU A 101 -19.12 -16.46 -5.65
CA LEU A 101 -18.33 -15.61 -4.74
C LEU A 101 -17.67 -16.44 -3.63
N GLU A 102 -18.41 -17.35 -3.00
CA GLU A 102 -17.85 -18.26 -1.99
C GLU A 102 -16.74 -19.14 -2.56
N SER A 103 -16.95 -19.72 -3.75
CA SER A 103 -15.94 -20.52 -4.44
C SER A 103 -14.72 -19.72 -4.89
N SER A 104 -14.84 -18.41 -5.06
CA SER A 104 -13.69 -17.56 -5.44
C SER A 104 -12.70 -17.32 -4.30
N VAL A 105 -13.13 -17.55 -3.06
CA VAL A 105 -12.34 -17.34 -1.85
C VAL A 105 -11.82 -18.66 -1.27
N LYS A 106 -12.59 -19.74 -1.41
CA LYS A 106 -12.20 -21.09 -0.98
C LYS A 106 -11.13 -21.68 -1.90
N LEU A 107 -9.91 -21.86 -1.37
CA LEU A 107 -8.79 -22.58 -2.01
C LEU A 107 -8.89 -24.10 -1.82
#